data_AF-A0A1R3RVF3-F1
#
_entry.id   AF-A0A1R3RVF3-F1
#
_cell.length_a   1.000
_cell.length_b   1.000
_cell.length_c   1.000
_cell.angle_alpha   90.00
_cell.angle_beta   90.00
_cell.angle_gamma   90.00
#
_symmetry.space_group_name_H-M   'P 1'
#
loop_
_entity.id
_entity.type
_entity.pdbx_description
1 polymer ?
#
loop_
_entity_poly.entity_id
_entity_poly.type
_entity_poly.pdbx_seq_one_letter_code
_entity_poly.pdbx_strand_id
1 'polypeptide(L)'
;MESRTADPDTQLEVDLMILDYLLCVTIDLVLCAGKAKDEGQQTHDWELSWNLKTIDTIRAALLQEHLFSEDIHIKIQILEFAQMFSDGQGLLEQSRAPAAAELSQGFQRTTDGAKCPVTETRRRSSPRYSPPRDDEPYTSNGCPQALDKSCNLLDKYITLCHVSKNKLPEGHADIATKLVMQAASNECRTIGNGSRHGYRECVHRVIEHLRKNSDPGKSQANTEYLSYIRLPIDPPPDAMREARQRKSRENGIVSAVHGFLTNLMKTLDPPILLQLERGKVGGLSREETQKLKEKVGF
;
A
#
# COMPACT_ATOMS: atom_id res chain seq x y z
N MET A 1 35.20 -34.38 -5.54
CA MET A 1 35.15 -33.27 -4.57
C MET A 1 33.86 -33.44 -3.81
N GLU A 2 33.93 -33.87 -2.55
CA GLU A 2 32.75 -33.87 -1.67
C GLU A 2 32.33 -32.41 -1.47
N SER A 3 31.12 -32.07 -1.89
CA SER A 3 30.50 -30.79 -1.55
C SER A 3 30.43 -30.70 -0.04
N ARG A 4 31.30 -29.89 0.57
CA ARG A 4 31.23 -29.54 1.98
C ARG A 4 29.99 -28.70 2.20
N THR A 5 28.86 -29.36 2.35
CA THR A 5 27.63 -28.73 2.85
C THR A 5 27.82 -28.50 4.35
N ALA A 6 27.43 -27.31 4.82
CA ALA A 6 27.28 -27.08 6.25
C ALA A 6 26.32 -28.13 6.84
N ASP A 7 26.43 -28.40 8.13
CA ASP A 7 25.40 -29.17 8.81
C ASP A 7 24.03 -28.45 8.65
N PRO A 8 22.92 -29.21 8.59
CA PRO A 8 21.61 -28.63 8.31
C PRO A 8 21.18 -27.55 9.31
N ASP A 9 21.58 -27.67 10.57
CA ASP A 9 21.21 -26.72 11.62
C ASP A 9 21.95 -25.39 11.44
N THR A 10 23.26 -25.44 11.17
CA THR A 10 24.05 -24.24 10.83
C THR A 10 23.57 -23.59 9.54
N GLN A 11 23.21 -24.38 8.53
CA GLN A 11 22.65 -23.84 7.28
C GLN A 11 21.35 -23.07 7.55
N LEU A 12 20.45 -23.64 8.35
CA LEU A 12 19.20 -23.01 8.75
C LEU A 12 19.43 -21.70 9.51
N GLU A 13 20.36 -21.68 10.48
CA GLU A 13 20.69 -20.47 11.23
C GLU A 13 21.20 -19.35 10.31
N VAL A 14 22.09 -19.69 9.38
CA VAL A 14 22.61 -18.75 8.38
C VAL A 14 21.50 -18.25 7.46
N ASP A 15 20.62 -19.12 6.99
CA ASP A 15 19.51 -18.74 6.11
C ASP A 15 18.52 -17.80 6.83
N LEU A 16 18.25 -18.02 8.12
CA LEU A 16 17.45 -17.12 8.95
C LEU A 16 18.15 -15.76 9.17
N MET A 17 19.46 -15.75 9.40
CA MET A 17 20.24 -14.52 9.51
C MET A 17 20.23 -13.71 8.21
N ILE A 18 20.34 -14.38 7.06
CA ILE A 18 20.26 -13.75 5.73
C ILE A 18 18.85 -13.21 5.50
N LEU A 19 17.81 -13.99 5.81
CA LEU A 19 16.43 -13.54 5.69
C LEU A 19 16.17 -12.29 6.53
N ASP A 20 16.58 -12.29 7.79
CA ASP A 20 16.38 -11.16 8.71
C ASP A 20 17.09 -9.89 8.22
N TYR A 21 18.32 -10.04 7.71
CA TYR A 21 19.06 -8.95 7.09
C TYR A 21 18.34 -8.39 5.86
N LEU A 22 17.94 -9.26 4.93
CA LEU A 22 17.25 -8.86 3.71
C LEU A 22 15.91 -8.18 4.01
N LEU A 23 15.14 -8.70 4.97
CA LEU A 23 13.90 -8.06 5.42
C LEU A 23 14.17 -6.64 5.91
N CYS A 24 15.14 -6.43 6.80
CA CYS A 24 15.46 -5.12 7.32
C CYS A 24 15.90 -4.13 6.23
N VAL A 25 16.81 -4.52 5.35
CA VAL A 25 17.28 -3.66 4.25
C VAL A 25 16.14 -3.35 3.29
N THR A 26 15.30 -4.33 2.96
CA THR A 26 14.19 -4.14 2.03
C THR A 26 13.09 -3.25 2.61
N ILE A 27 12.76 -3.41 3.89
CA ILE A 27 11.82 -2.52 4.58
C ILE A 27 12.34 -1.09 4.57
N ASP A 28 13.63 -0.88 4.86
CA ASP A 28 14.25 0.44 4.82
C ASP A 28 14.18 1.05 3.41
N LEU A 29 14.45 0.26 2.36
CA LEU A 29 14.30 0.67 0.97
C LEU A 29 12.86 1.07 0.62
N VAL A 30 11.85 0.27 1.02
CA VAL A 30 10.43 0.57 0.75
C VAL A 30 10.01 1.86 1.46
N LEU A 31 10.41 2.03 2.72
CA LEU A 31 10.10 3.22 3.50
C LEU A 31 10.80 4.46 2.92
N CYS A 32 12.08 4.36 2.56
CA CYS A 32 12.84 5.46 1.95
C CYS A 32 12.34 5.80 0.53
N ALA A 33 11.93 4.81 -0.26
CA ALA A 33 11.38 5.04 -1.59
C ALA A 33 10.09 5.86 -1.56
N GLY A 34 9.27 5.69 -0.52
CA GLY A 34 8.09 6.52 -0.28
C GLY A 34 8.42 8.01 -0.09
N LYS A 35 9.58 8.34 0.50
CA LYS A 35 10.03 9.73 0.69
C LYS A 35 10.61 10.33 -0.60
N ALA A 36 11.41 9.57 -1.35
CA ALA A 36 12.06 10.08 -2.56
C ALA A 36 11.09 10.37 -3.72
N LYS A 37 9.94 9.68 -3.76
CA LYS A 37 8.85 9.98 -4.70
C LYS A 37 8.23 11.36 -4.47
N ASP A 38 8.10 11.80 -3.21
CA ASP A 38 7.63 13.15 -2.88
C ASP A 38 8.64 14.24 -3.29
N GLU A 39 9.91 13.89 -3.48
CA GLU A 39 11.02 14.79 -3.81
C GLU A 39 11.46 14.71 -5.29
N GLY A 40 10.78 13.90 -6.11
CA GLY A 40 11.03 13.81 -7.56
C GLY A 40 12.29 13.03 -7.95
N GLN A 41 12.85 12.23 -7.04
CA GLN A 41 14.04 11.41 -7.29
C GLN A 41 13.66 9.98 -7.68
N GLN A 42 14.32 9.46 -8.73
CA GLN A 42 14.20 8.06 -9.13
C GLN A 42 14.81 7.18 -8.05
N THR A 43 13.95 6.39 -7.42
CA THR A 43 14.34 5.32 -6.51
C THR A 43 14.92 4.15 -7.28
N HIS A 44 15.95 3.48 -6.74
CA HIS A 44 16.57 2.28 -7.30
C HIS A 44 15.60 1.07 -7.29
N ASP A 45 14.64 1.08 -8.22
CA ASP A 45 13.54 0.11 -8.33
C ASP A 45 14.01 -1.34 -8.58
N TRP A 46 15.17 -1.49 -9.23
CA TRP A 46 15.75 -2.81 -9.52
C TRP A 46 16.30 -3.51 -8.27
N GLU A 47 16.84 -2.78 -7.29
CA GLU A 47 17.35 -3.34 -6.03
C GLU A 47 16.21 -3.87 -5.18
N LEU A 48 15.09 -3.13 -5.13
CA LEU A 48 13.88 -3.56 -4.45
C LEU A 48 13.29 -4.83 -5.09
N SER A 49 13.16 -4.85 -6.41
CA SER A 49 12.65 -6.03 -7.14
C SER A 49 13.50 -7.28 -6.92
N TRP A 50 14.83 -7.13 -6.89
CA TRP A 50 15.76 -8.21 -6.60
C TRP A 50 15.57 -8.73 -5.18
N ASN A 51 15.62 -7.84 -4.18
CA ASN A 51 15.52 -8.22 -2.77
C ASN A 51 14.21 -8.93 -2.44
N LEU A 52 13.09 -8.47 -3.01
CA LEU A 52 11.78 -9.11 -2.83
C LEU A 52 11.76 -10.54 -3.36
N LYS A 53 12.27 -10.77 -4.57
CA LYS A 53 12.36 -12.12 -5.15
C LYS A 53 13.27 -13.03 -4.33
N THR A 54 14.37 -12.50 -3.80
CA THR A 54 15.28 -13.24 -2.94
C THR A 54 14.60 -13.63 -1.62
N ILE A 55 13.90 -12.69 -0.98
CA ILE A 55 13.12 -12.96 0.24
C ILE A 55 12.07 -14.04 -0.01
N ASP A 56 11.31 -13.96 -1.11
CA ASP A 56 10.30 -14.97 -1.45
C ASP A 56 10.93 -16.34 -1.70
N THR A 57 12.08 -16.38 -2.36
CA THR A 57 12.82 -17.62 -2.64
C THR A 57 13.31 -18.27 -1.34
N ILE A 58 13.92 -17.48 -0.45
CA ILE A 58 14.43 -17.97 0.84
C ILE A 58 13.27 -18.43 1.73
N ARG A 59 12.19 -17.63 1.80
CA ARG A 59 10.98 -17.99 2.56
C ARG A 59 10.35 -19.29 2.07
N ALA A 60 10.26 -19.48 0.75
CA ALA A 60 9.76 -20.72 0.17
C ALA A 60 10.68 -21.92 0.44
N ALA A 61 12.00 -21.70 0.43
CA ALA A 61 12.98 -22.73 0.75
C ALA A 61 13.00 -23.12 2.24
N LEU A 62 12.68 -22.18 3.13
CA LEU A 62 12.69 -22.41 4.58
C LEU A 62 11.53 -23.27 5.09
N LEU A 63 10.54 -23.62 4.25
CA LEU A 63 9.46 -24.64 4.41
C LEU A 63 8.64 -24.67 5.72
N GLN A 64 9.03 -23.94 6.76
CA GLN A 64 8.55 -24.08 8.12
C GLN A 64 8.49 -22.70 8.79
N GLU A 65 7.36 -22.02 8.63
CA GLU A 65 7.11 -20.70 9.23
C GLU A 65 7.26 -20.69 10.75
N HIS A 66 7.05 -21.83 11.42
CA HIS A 66 7.19 -21.94 12.88
C HIS A 66 8.64 -21.81 13.40
N LEU A 67 9.63 -21.84 12.51
CA LEU A 67 11.04 -21.63 12.85
C LEU A 67 11.40 -20.14 12.92
N PHE A 68 10.49 -19.26 12.47
CA PHE A 68 10.75 -17.82 12.51
C PHE A 68 10.58 -17.29 13.92
N SER A 69 11.51 -16.44 14.32
CA SER A 69 11.34 -15.65 15.54
C SER A 69 10.14 -14.70 15.39
N GLU A 70 9.60 -14.25 16.53
CA GLU A 70 8.54 -13.24 16.56
C GLU A 70 8.95 -11.98 15.74
N ASP A 71 10.22 -11.57 15.83
CA ASP A 71 10.74 -10.41 15.10
C ASP A 71 10.76 -10.60 13.58
N ILE A 72 11.17 -11.78 13.10
CA ILE A 72 11.12 -12.11 11.68
C ILE A 72 9.67 -12.10 11.18
N HIS A 73 8.75 -12.69 11.95
CA HIS A 73 7.33 -12.64 11.61
C HIS A 73 6.78 -11.22 11.53
N ILE A 74 7.11 -10.36 12.50
CA ILE A 74 6.69 -8.95 12.48
C ILE A 74 7.32 -8.24 11.26
N LYS A 75 8.61 -8.45 10.96
CA LYS A 75 9.28 -7.86 9.79
C LYS A 75 8.63 -8.28 8.48
N ILE A 76 8.24 -9.55 8.33
CA ILE A 76 7.49 -10.03 7.16
C ILE A 76 6.15 -9.29 7.04
N GLN A 77 5.39 -9.15 8.14
CA GLN A 77 4.11 -8.43 8.12
C GLN A 77 4.29 -6.93 7.80
N ILE A 78 5.37 -6.31 8.29
CA ILE A 78 5.73 -4.92 7.96
C ILE A 78 5.99 -4.78 6.47
N LEU A 79 6.80 -5.67 5.88
CA LEU A 79 7.13 -5.63 4.46
C LEU A 79 5.88 -5.80 3.59
N GLU A 80 5.07 -6.83 3.86
CA GLU A 80 3.84 -7.10 3.10
C GLU A 80 2.87 -5.91 3.16
N PHE A 81 2.68 -5.32 4.34
CA PHE A 81 1.83 -4.16 4.50
C PHE A 81 2.40 -2.92 3.80
N ALA A 82 3.71 -2.67 3.92
CA ALA A 82 4.38 -1.52 3.31
C ALA A 82 4.29 -1.57 1.78
N GLN A 83 4.47 -2.75 1.18
CA GLN A 83 4.30 -2.97 -0.26
C GLN A 83 2.86 -2.69 -0.69
N MET A 84 1.88 -3.32 -0.04
CA MET A 84 0.47 -3.14 -0.37
C MET A 84 0.04 -1.68 -0.24
N PHE A 85 0.52 -0.99 0.80
CA PHE A 85 0.25 0.43 1.01
C PHE A 85 0.87 1.30 -0.09
N SER A 86 2.09 1.00 -0.52
CA SER A 86 2.80 1.73 -1.58
C SER A 86 2.18 1.51 -2.96
N ASP A 87 1.79 0.27 -3.27
CA ASP A 87 1.13 -0.09 -4.54
C ASP A 87 -0.27 0.53 -4.65
N GLY A 88 -1.00 0.59 -3.53
CA GLY A 88 -2.31 1.24 -3.46
C GLY A 88 -2.27 2.75 -3.71
N GLN A 89 -1.14 3.42 -3.44
CA GLN A 89 -0.95 4.85 -3.70
C GLN A 89 -0.74 5.17 -5.18
N GLY A 90 0.01 4.34 -5.91
CA GLY A 90 0.28 4.56 -7.35
C GLY A 90 -0.98 4.56 -8.22
N LEU A 91 -2.03 3.84 -7.80
CA LEU A 91 -3.33 3.80 -8.46
C LEU A 91 -4.23 5.00 -8.13
N LEU A 92 -4.03 5.64 -6.97
CA LEU A 92 -4.77 6.86 -6.60
C LEU A 92 -4.28 8.07 -7.40
N GLU A 93 -2.98 8.14 -7.71
CA GLU A 93 -2.44 9.20 -8.57
C GLU A 93 -2.88 9.06 -10.05
N GLN A 94 -3.03 7.84 -10.57
CA GLN A 94 -3.48 7.60 -11.95
C GLN A 94 -4.97 7.94 -12.19
N SER A 95 -5.78 8.05 -11.14
CA SER A 95 -7.15 8.58 -11.25
C SER A 95 -7.19 10.08 -11.55
N ARG A 96 -6.04 10.77 -11.57
CA ARG A 96 -5.90 12.12 -12.09
C ARG A 96 -5.78 12.02 -13.61
N ALA A 97 -6.87 12.24 -14.32
CA ALA A 97 -6.82 12.48 -15.77
C ALA A 97 -5.70 13.50 -16.06
N PRO A 98 -4.85 13.28 -17.09
CA PRO A 98 -3.85 14.27 -17.45
C PRO A 98 -4.58 15.56 -17.77
N ALA A 99 -4.36 16.57 -16.92
CA ALA A 99 -4.83 17.92 -17.17
C ALA A 99 -4.27 18.33 -18.53
N ALA A 100 -5.19 18.69 -19.44
CA ALA A 100 -4.98 19.11 -20.80
C ALA A 100 -3.53 19.50 -21.12
N ALA A 101 -2.87 18.69 -21.96
CA ALA A 101 -1.77 19.18 -22.76
C ALA A 101 -2.34 20.27 -23.66
N GLU A 102 -2.10 21.52 -23.27
CA GLU A 102 -2.34 22.70 -24.08
C GLU A 102 -1.64 22.51 -25.44
N LEU A 103 -2.45 22.33 -26.49
CA LEU A 103 -2.01 22.42 -27.88
C LEU A 103 -1.59 23.86 -28.14
N SER A 104 -0.30 24.14 -27.96
CA SER A 104 0.34 25.32 -28.53
C SER A 104 0.41 25.20 -30.05
N GLN A 105 -0.43 26.00 -30.70
CA GLN A 105 -0.23 26.73 -31.96
C GLN A 105 0.91 26.26 -32.88
N GLY A 106 0.53 25.72 -34.03
CA GLY A 106 1.29 25.79 -35.27
C GLY A 106 0.46 26.49 -36.35
N PHE A 107 0.65 27.79 -36.48
CA PHE A 107 0.13 28.61 -37.57
C PHE A 107 0.72 28.13 -38.91
N GLN A 108 -0.13 27.83 -39.91
CA GLN A 108 0.22 28.06 -41.32
C GLN A 108 -1.05 28.34 -42.13
N ARG A 109 -1.17 29.59 -42.56
CA ARG A 109 -2.05 30.07 -43.63
C ARG A 109 -1.48 29.61 -44.97
N THR A 110 -2.36 29.17 -45.86
CA THR A 110 -2.34 29.58 -47.28
C THR A 110 -3.78 29.63 -47.82
N THR A 111 -3.93 30.54 -48.77
CA THR A 111 -5.11 31.23 -49.29
C THR A 111 -5.82 30.52 -50.45
N ASP A 112 -6.97 31.12 -50.83
CA ASP A 112 -7.75 30.98 -52.08
C ASP A 112 -8.82 29.87 -52.12
N GLY A 113 -10.05 30.09 -52.58
CA GLY A 113 -10.70 31.28 -53.11
C GLY A 113 -12.14 30.92 -53.57
N ALA A 114 -13.08 31.81 -53.27
CA ALA A 114 -14.31 32.16 -53.98
C ALA A 114 -15.37 31.11 -54.45
N LYS A 115 -16.63 31.52 -54.23
CA LYS A 115 -17.90 31.24 -54.96
C LYS A 115 -18.82 30.10 -54.47
N CYS A 116 -19.93 30.51 -53.86
CA CYS A 116 -21.29 30.00 -54.17
C CYS A 116 -21.77 30.63 -55.49
N PRO A 117 -22.80 30.12 -56.25
CA PRO A 117 -24.11 29.71 -55.69
C PRO A 117 -25.00 28.68 -56.49
N VAL A 118 -26.15 28.30 -55.89
CA VAL A 118 -27.44 27.72 -56.42
C VAL A 118 -27.36 26.42 -57.28
N THR A 119 -28.19 25.36 -57.22
CA THR A 119 -29.65 25.20 -57.05
C THR A 119 -30.02 23.71 -56.84
N GLU A 120 -31.10 23.47 -56.09
CA GLU A 120 -32.09 22.36 -56.19
C GLU A 120 -31.67 20.92 -56.49
N THR A 121 -31.94 20.00 -55.55
CA THR A 121 -33.00 18.99 -55.77
C THR A 121 -33.57 18.43 -54.47
N ARG A 122 -34.88 18.67 -54.34
CA ARG A 122 -35.89 18.05 -53.50
C ARG A 122 -35.75 16.51 -53.40
N ARG A 123 -35.63 15.97 -52.18
CA ARG A 123 -36.38 14.79 -51.72
C ARG A 123 -36.61 14.87 -50.20
N ARG A 124 -37.86 15.16 -49.84
CA ARG A 124 -38.42 14.87 -48.53
C ARG A 124 -38.37 13.36 -48.29
N SER A 125 -37.71 12.95 -47.23
CA SER A 125 -37.99 11.69 -46.55
C SER A 125 -37.90 11.96 -45.05
N SER A 126 -39.05 11.90 -44.37
CA SER A 126 -39.16 12.05 -42.92
C SER A 126 -38.25 11.05 -42.17
N PRO A 127 -37.60 11.41 -41.06
CA PRO A 127 -37.07 10.41 -40.15
C PRO A 127 -38.25 9.76 -39.42
N ARG A 128 -38.41 8.45 -39.63
CA ARG A 128 -39.28 7.62 -38.80
C ARG A 128 -38.78 7.70 -37.36
N TYR A 129 -39.70 8.02 -36.45
CA TYR A 129 -39.57 7.75 -35.03
C TYR A 129 -39.03 6.32 -34.85
N SER A 130 -37.84 6.22 -34.27
CA SER A 130 -37.30 4.97 -33.72
C SER A 130 -37.47 5.07 -32.21
N PRO A 131 -38.04 4.05 -31.53
CA PRO A 131 -38.23 4.08 -30.09
C PRO A 131 -36.87 4.07 -29.39
N PRO A 132 -36.77 4.61 -28.15
CA PRO A 132 -35.54 4.59 -27.39
C PRO A 132 -35.13 3.14 -27.18
N ARG A 133 -33.92 2.78 -27.61
CA ARG A 133 -33.33 1.53 -27.16
C ARG A 133 -32.97 1.72 -25.70
N ASP A 134 -33.46 0.79 -24.90
CA ASP A 134 -33.18 0.67 -23.48
C ASP A 134 -31.70 0.88 -23.21
N ASP A 135 -31.43 1.75 -22.24
CA ASP A 135 -30.13 1.94 -21.62
C ASP A 135 -29.63 0.57 -21.14
N GLU A 136 -28.70 -0.03 -21.87
CA GLU A 136 -27.83 -1.03 -21.28
C GLU A 136 -27.03 -0.32 -20.19
N PRO A 137 -27.15 -0.74 -18.91
CA PRO A 137 -26.30 -0.20 -17.88
C PRO A 137 -24.89 -0.68 -18.20
N TYR A 138 -24.01 0.24 -18.57
CA TYR A 138 -22.56 0.03 -18.47
C TYR A 138 -22.27 -0.47 -17.05
N THR A 139 -22.12 -1.78 -16.90
CA THR A 139 -21.63 -2.41 -15.68
C THR A 139 -20.19 -1.98 -15.52
N SER A 140 -20.01 -0.89 -14.77
CA SER A 140 -18.72 -0.46 -14.25
C SER A 140 -18.18 -1.56 -13.36
N ASN A 141 -17.39 -2.46 -13.96
CA ASN A 141 -16.66 -3.53 -13.28
C ASN A 141 -15.57 -3.00 -12.31
N GLY A 142 -15.45 -1.67 -12.14
CA GLY A 142 -14.53 -1.06 -11.17
C GLY A 142 -15.04 -1.02 -9.73
N CYS A 143 -16.34 -1.24 -9.50
CA CYS A 143 -16.99 -1.03 -8.20
C CYS A 143 -16.54 -2.02 -7.08
N PRO A 144 -16.42 -3.33 -7.32
CA PRO A 144 -16.00 -4.28 -6.28
C PRO A 144 -14.51 -4.19 -5.92
N GLN A 145 -13.66 -3.85 -6.89
CA GLN A 145 -12.20 -3.96 -6.74
C GLN A 145 -11.58 -2.88 -5.84
N ALA A 146 -12.15 -1.67 -5.80
CA ALA A 146 -11.60 -0.57 -4.99
C ALA A 146 -11.91 -0.74 -3.49
N LEU A 147 -13.11 -1.23 -3.17
CA LEU A 147 -13.50 -1.59 -1.80
C LEU A 147 -12.67 -2.76 -1.29
N ASP A 148 -12.54 -3.81 -2.12
CA ASP A 148 -11.73 -4.99 -1.80
C ASP A 148 -10.28 -4.60 -1.46
N LYS A 149 -9.64 -3.75 -2.27
CA LYS A 149 -8.28 -3.25 -1.99
C LYS A 149 -8.18 -2.48 -0.67
N SER A 150 -9.13 -1.59 -0.38
CA SER A 150 -9.10 -0.78 0.84
C SER A 150 -9.33 -1.63 2.10
N CYS A 151 -10.22 -2.63 1.99
CA CYS A 151 -10.47 -3.59 3.06
C CYS A 151 -9.28 -4.54 3.26
N ASN A 152 -8.66 -5.02 2.18
CA ASN A 152 -7.46 -5.88 2.25
C ASN A 152 -6.29 -5.16 2.92
N LEU A 153 -6.08 -3.89 2.60
CA LEU A 153 -5.07 -3.05 3.25
C LEU A 153 -5.33 -2.89 4.75
N LEU A 154 -6.59 -2.64 5.11
CA LEU A 154 -6.99 -2.51 6.52
C LEU A 154 -6.88 -3.84 7.27
N ASP A 155 -7.24 -4.96 6.67
CA ASP A 155 -7.06 -6.30 7.23
C ASP A 155 -5.58 -6.60 7.51
N LYS A 156 -4.70 -6.29 6.56
CA LYS A 156 -3.24 -6.41 6.74
C LYS A 156 -2.72 -5.51 7.86
N TYR A 157 -3.23 -4.28 7.97
CA TYR A 157 -2.86 -3.39 9.06
C TYR A 157 -3.29 -3.93 10.43
N ILE A 158 -4.51 -4.43 10.55
CA ILE A 158 -5.02 -5.00 11.81
C ILE A 158 -4.24 -6.27 12.17
N THR A 159 -3.95 -7.12 11.19
CA THR A 159 -3.11 -8.30 11.36
C THR A 159 -1.72 -7.92 11.88
N LEU A 160 -1.08 -6.91 11.28
CA LEU A 160 0.20 -6.39 11.75
C LEU A 160 0.11 -5.91 13.20
N CYS A 161 -0.95 -5.18 13.57
CA CYS A 161 -1.15 -4.73 14.94
C CYS A 161 -1.35 -5.88 15.93
N HIS A 162 -2.04 -6.94 15.52
CA HIS A 162 -2.26 -8.12 16.35
C HIS A 162 -0.95 -8.89 16.60
N VAL A 163 -0.19 -9.16 15.54
CA VAL A 163 1.10 -9.87 15.63
C VAL A 163 2.14 -9.07 16.41
N SER A 164 2.04 -7.73 16.41
CA SER A 164 2.95 -6.84 17.14
C SER A 164 2.40 -6.33 18.47
N LYS A 165 1.38 -6.97 19.07
CA LYS A 165 0.65 -6.46 20.25
C LYS A 165 1.55 -5.98 21.41
N ASN A 166 2.68 -6.65 21.65
CA ASN A 166 3.63 -6.34 22.72
C ASN A 166 4.63 -5.23 22.37
N LYS A 167 4.69 -4.82 21.09
CA LYS A 167 5.66 -3.88 20.52
C LYS A 167 4.99 -2.73 19.75
N LEU A 168 3.68 -2.57 19.91
CA LEU A 168 2.87 -1.59 19.18
C LEU A 168 3.27 -0.14 19.52
N PRO A 169 3.66 0.68 18.53
CA PRO A 169 3.85 2.11 18.73
C PRO A 169 2.55 2.84 19.11
N GLU A 170 2.68 3.96 19.82
CA GLU A 170 1.57 4.88 20.07
C GLU A 170 0.92 5.37 18.76
N GLY A 171 -0.38 5.66 18.79
CA GLY A 171 -1.13 6.16 17.63
C GLY A 171 -1.58 5.09 16.63
N HIS A 172 -1.32 3.80 16.89
CA HIS A 172 -1.77 2.70 16.03
C HIS A 172 -3.30 2.70 15.80
N ALA A 173 -4.08 3.08 16.83
CA ALA A 173 -5.53 3.15 16.77
C ALA A 173 -6.01 4.31 15.86
N ASP A 174 -5.32 5.45 15.90
CA ASP A 174 -5.66 6.61 15.07
C ASP A 174 -5.43 6.33 13.58
N ILE A 175 -4.39 5.55 13.26
CA ILE A 175 -4.11 5.10 11.89
C ILE A 175 -5.20 4.12 11.44
N ALA A 176 -5.62 3.17 12.28
CA ALA A 176 -6.74 2.28 11.98
C ALA A 176 -8.01 3.07 11.66
N THR A 177 -8.34 4.06 12.48
CA THR A 177 -9.48 4.96 12.26
C THR A 177 -9.35 5.69 10.91
N LYS A 178 -8.18 6.26 10.60
CA LYS A 178 -7.95 6.93 9.30
C LYS A 178 -8.10 5.99 8.11
N LEU A 179 -7.62 4.75 8.20
CA LEU A 179 -7.76 3.73 7.15
C LEU A 179 -9.24 3.32 6.97
N VAL A 180 -10.00 3.15 8.06
CA VAL A 180 -11.46 2.93 8.01
C VAL A 180 -12.16 4.10 7.32
N MET A 181 -11.82 5.35 7.68
CA MET A 181 -12.40 6.54 7.05
C MET A 181 -12.09 6.58 5.55
N GLN A 182 -10.88 6.19 5.15
CA GLN A 182 -10.47 6.16 3.75
C GLN A 182 -11.22 5.06 2.98
N ALA A 183 -11.34 3.85 3.54
CA ALA A 183 -12.11 2.76 2.94
C ALA A 183 -13.60 3.15 2.76
N ALA A 184 -14.21 3.72 3.81
CA ALA A 184 -15.60 4.17 3.75
C ALA A 184 -15.79 5.34 2.75
N SER A 185 -14.82 6.26 2.68
CA SER A 185 -14.86 7.35 1.70
C SER A 185 -14.74 6.82 0.26
N ASN A 186 -13.92 5.81 0.03
CA ASN A 186 -13.78 5.18 -1.28
C ASN A 186 -15.09 4.49 -1.69
N GLU A 187 -15.72 3.76 -0.78
CA GLU A 187 -17.02 3.12 -1.01
C GLU A 187 -18.14 4.13 -1.31
N CYS A 188 -18.19 5.22 -0.55
CA CYS A 188 -19.21 6.24 -0.76
C CYS A 188 -19.04 6.97 -2.11
N ARG A 189 -17.80 7.10 -2.61
CA ARG A 189 -17.55 7.63 -3.96
C ARG A 189 -18.03 6.68 -5.06
N THR A 190 -17.94 5.37 -4.88
CA THR A 190 -18.39 4.40 -5.89
C THR A 190 -19.92 4.28 -5.95
N ILE A 191 -20.61 4.47 -4.82
CA ILE A 191 -22.08 4.41 -4.73
C ILE A 191 -22.74 5.70 -5.27
N GLY A 192 -21.97 6.79 -5.48
CA GLY A 192 -22.49 8.06 -5.99
C GLY A 192 -23.38 8.82 -5.00
N ASN A 193 -23.46 8.35 -3.75
CA ASN A 193 -24.34 8.90 -2.73
C ASN A 193 -23.52 9.70 -1.70
N GLY A 194 -23.35 11.00 -1.94
CA GLY A 194 -22.59 11.91 -1.09
C GLY A 194 -23.30 12.34 0.21
N SER A 195 -24.36 11.64 0.63
CA SER A 195 -25.12 12.01 1.82
C SER A 195 -24.46 11.51 3.12
N ARG A 196 -24.65 12.26 4.22
CA ARG A 196 -24.20 11.92 5.58
C ARG A 196 -24.71 10.55 6.06
N HIS A 197 -25.89 10.13 5.58
CA HIS A 197 -26.44 8.80 5.86
C HIS A 197 -25.65 7.71 5.11
N GLY A 198 -25.27 7.97 3.86
CA GLY A 198 -24.44 7.07 3.06
C GLY A 198 -23.08 6.79 3.71
N TYR A 199 -22.42 7.79 4.30
CA TYR A 199 -21.12 7.60 4.97
C TYR A 199 -21.18 6.62 6.14
N ARG A 200 -22.22 6.73 6.98
CA ARG A 200 -22.41 5.82 8.11
C ARG A 200 -22.64 4.39 7.61
N GLU A 201 -23.42 4.21 6.55
CA GLU A 201 -23.61 2.91 5.92
C GLU A 201 -22.30 2.35 5.33
N CYS A 202 -21.49 3.18 4.65
CA CYS A 202 -20.17 2.78 4.15
C CYS A 202 -19.26 2.29 5.29
N VAL A 203 -19.18 3.02 6.41
CA VAL A 203 -18.40 2.59 7.58
C VAL A 203 -18.88 1.22 8.11
N HIS A 204 -20.20 1.02 8.21
CA HIS A 204 -20.75 -0.27 8.61
C HIS A 204 -20.42 -1.39 7.62
N ARG A 205 -20.50 -1.14 6.31
CA ARG A 205 -20.17 -2.12 5.26
C ARG A 205 -18.69 -2.51 5.31
N VAL A 206 -17.79 -1.55 5.48
CA VAL A 206 -16.35 -1.82 5.67
C VAL A 206 -16.10 -2.71 6.88
N ILE A 207 -16.70 -2.39 8.03
CA ILE A 207 -16.53 -3.18 9.26
C ILE A 207 -17.08 -4.60 9.08
N GLU A 208 -18.27 -4.73 8.49
CA GLU A 208 -18.88 -6.03 8.23
C GLU A 208 -18.07 -6.85 7.22
N HIS A 209 -17.47 -6.20 6.23
CA HIS A 209 -16.61 -6.84 5.25
C HIS A 209 -15.34 -7.42 5.92
N LEU A 210 -14.70 -6.64 6.80
CA LEU A 210 -13.53 -7.11 7.58
C LEU A 210 -13.89 -8.33 8.43
N ARG A 211 -15.08 -8.34 9.05
CA ARG A 211 -15.54 -9.49 9.86
C ARG A 211 -15.81 -10.74 9.03
N LYS A 212 -16.40 -10.58 7.84
CA LYS A 212 -16.87 -11.70 6.99
C LYS A 212 -15.76 -12.33 6.14
N ASN A 213 -14.80 -11.54 5.67
CA ASN A 213 -13.78 -12.00 4.73
C ASN A 213 -12.49 -12.46 5.40
N SER A 214 -12.42 -12.39 6.72
CA SER A 214 -11.31 -12.91 7.50
C SER A 214 -11.52 -14.41 7.77
N ASP A 215 -10.43 -15.19 7.70
CA ASP A 215 -10.34 -16.54 8.27
C ASP A 215 -10.92 -16.55 9.71
N PRO A 216 -11.74 -17.52 10.14
CA PRO A 216 -12.34 -17.56 11.48
C PRO A 216 -11.40 -17.15 12.64
N GLY A 217 -10.12 -17.56 12.62
CA GLY A 217 -9.14 -17.14 13.62
C GLY A 217 -8.79 -15.63 13.56
N LYS A 218 -8.67 -15.09 12.34
CA LYS A 218 -8.41 -13.67 12.09
C LYS A 218 -9.65 -12.80 12.33
N SER A 219 -10.85 -13.33 12.07
CA SER A 219 -12.12 -12.63 12.30
C SER A 219 -12.32 -12.29 13.78
N GLN A 220 -11.92 -13.19 14.69
CA GLN A 220 -11.94 -12.93 16.12
C GLN A 220 -10.94 -11.85 16.53
N ALA A 221 -9.69 -11.95 16.07
CA ALA A 221 -8.65 -10.95 16.32
C ALA A 221 -9.03 -9.56 15.78
N ASN A 222 -9.61 -9.51 14.59
CA ASN A 222 -10.13 -8.28 13.97
C ASN A 222 -11.27 -7.69 14.79
N THR A 223 -12.19 -8.53 15.27
CA THR A 223 -13.30 -8.08 16.12
C THR A 223 -12.81 -7.51 17.45
N GLU A 224 -11.84 -8.17 18.08
CA GLU A 224 -11.22 -7.69 19.32
C GLU A 224 -10.54 -6.34 19.09
N TYR A 225 -9.67 -6.24 18.06
CA TYR A 225 -8.96 -5.00 17.74
C TYR A 225 -9.91 -3.84 17.39
N LEU A 226 -10.93 -4.11 16.57
CA LEU A 226 -11.93 -3.11 16.18
C LEU A 226 -12.79 -2.63 17.36
N SER A 227 -12.90 -3.41 18.45
CA SER A 227 -13.60 -2.98 19.66
C SER A 227 -12.84 -1.90 20.44
N TYR A 228 -11.50 -1.85 20.31
CA TYR A 228 -10.65 -0.88 20.99
C TYR A 228 -10.51 0.45 20.23
N ILE A 229 -10.79 0.47 18.92
CA ILE A 229 -10.66 1.69 18.13
C ILE A 229 -11.91 2.56 18.22
N ARG A 230 -11.72 3.88 18.23
CA ARG A 230 -12.84 4.81 18.08
C ARG A 230 -13.28 4.82 16.62
N LEU A 231 -14.41 4.17 16.35
CA LEU A 231 -15.00 4.12 15.02
C LEU A 231 -15.53 5.50 14.62
N PRO A 232 -15.20 6.00 13.42
CA PRO A 232 -15.60 7.31 12.93
C PRO A 232 -17.02 7.23 12.36
N ILE A 233 -18.00 7.08 13.25
CA ILE A 233 -19.41 6.82 12.89
C ILE A 233 -20.09 8.06 12.28
N ASP A 234 -19.54 9.26 12.53
CA ASP A 234 -20.01 10.51 11.95
C ASP A 234 -19.07 10.98 10.83
N PRO A 235 -19.60 11.49 9.70
CA PRO A 235 -18.76 12.03 8.65
C PRO A 235 -17.98 13.24 9.17
N PRO A 236 -16.78 13.50 8.61
CA PRO A 236 -16.11 14.77 8.81
C PRO A 236 -17.09 15.90 8.48
N PRO A 237 -17.24 16.93 9.33
CA PRO A 237 -18.24 17.97 9.12
C PRO A 237 -18.16 18.56 7.70
N ASP A 238 -19.34 18.68 7.05
CA ASP A 238 -19.61 19.13 5.68
C ASP A 238 -19.19 20.58 5.35
N ALA A 239 -18.23 21.15 6.07
CA ALA A 239 -17.46 22.30 5.60
C ALA A 239 -16.37 21.91 4.57
N MET A 240 -16.51 20.72 3.96
CA MET A 240 -15.64 20.12 2.96
C MET A 240 -16.27 20.17 1.57
N ARG A 241 -15.61 20.85 0.61
CA ARG A 241 -15.25 20.16 -0.64
C ARG A 241 -14.10 20.81 -1.39
N GLU A 242 -14.01 22.14 -1.45
CA GLU A 242 -13.15 22.75 -2.48
C GLU A 242 -11.84 23.43 -2.01
N ALA A 243 -11.75 23.92 -0.76
CA ALA A 243 -10.59 24.74 -0.37
C ALA A 243 -9.40 23.96 0.26
N ARG A 244 -9.60 22.72 0.74
CA ARG A 244 -8.56 21.94 1.46
C ARG A 244 -8.12 20.64 0.78
N GLN A 245 -8.81 20.23 -0.29
CA GLN A 245 -8.52 18.97 -1.00
C GLN A 245 -7.26 19.00 -1.86
N ARG A 246 -6.61 20.16 -2.06
CA ARG A 246 -5.54 20.28 -3.06
C ARG A 246 -4.12 19.95 -2.60
N LYS A 247 -3.83 19.73 -1.30
CA LYS A 247 -2.43 19.53 -0.87
C LYS A 247 -2.12 18.74 0.42
N SER A 248 -3.11 18.38 1.26
CA SER A 248 -2.81 18.02 2.67
C SER A 248 -3.38 16.69 3.18
N ARG A 249 -4.34 16.04 2.50
CA ARG A 249 -5.06 14.89 3.11
C ARG A 249 -4.44 13.53 2.82
N GLU A 250 -3.74 13.38 1.69
CA GLU A 250 -3.06 12.13 1.33
C GLU A 250 -1.71 12.01 2.06
N ASN A 251 -0.90 13.07 2.12
CA ASN A 251 0.39 13.03 2.82
C ASN A 251 0.26 12.79 4.35
N GLY A 252 -0.89 13.12 4.96
CA GLY A 252 -1.11 12.95 6.39
C GLY A 252 -1.32 11.51 6.83
N ILE A 253 -1.95 10.66 6.01
CA ILE A 253 -2.06 9.22 6.30
C ILE A 253 -0.77 8.51 5.90
N VAL A 254 -0.15 8.90 4.77
CA VAL A 254 1.12 8.33 4.32
C VAL A 254 2.22 8.58 5.35
N SER A 255 2.38 9.82 5.83
CA SER A 255 3.34 10.16 6.87
C SER A 255 3.06 9.44 8.18
N ALA A 256 1.78 9.27 8.56
CA ALA A 256 1.40 8.55 9.77
C ALA A 256 1.74 7.04 9.67
N VAL A 257 1.42 6.41 8.54
CA VAL A 257 1.75 5.00 8.28
C VAL A 257 3.26 4.81 8.23
N HIS A 258 3.99 5.64 7.47
CA HIS A 258 5.45 5.57 7.42
C HIS A 258 6.06 5.76 8.82
N GLY A 259 5.59 6.75 9.58
CA GLY A 259 6.04 6.99 10.96
C GLY A 259 5.78 5.80 11.87
N PHE A 260 4.61 5.18 11.77
CA PHE A 260 4.26 3.97 12.50
C PHE A 260 5.19 2.81 12.15
N LEU A 261 5.38 2.49 10.86
CA LEU A 261 6.25 1.39 10.44
C LEU A 261 7.71 1.63 10.84
N THR A 262 8.18 2.87 10.74
CA THR A 262 9.52 3.26 11.20
C THR A 262 9.67 3.06 12.71
N ASN A 263 8.66 3.45 13.49
CA ASN A 263 8.69 3.29 14.94
C ASN A 263 8.57 1.83 15.36
N LEU A 264 7.74 1.04 14.66
CA LEU A 264 7.64 -0.39 14.90
C LEU A 264 8.97 -1.08 14.62
N MET A 265 9.63 -0.78 13.49
CA MET A 265 10.97 -1.32 13.18
C MET A 265 12.02 -1.03 14.26
N LYS A 266 11.93 0.11 14.96
CA LYS A 266 12.85 0.47 16.05
C LYS A 266 12.65 -0.37 17.33
N THR A 267 11.51 -1.03 17.48
CA THR A 267 11.22 -1.93 18.62
C THR A 267 11.72 -3.36 18.38
N LEU A 268 12.16 -3.67 17.17
CA LEU A 268 12.63 -4.99 16.78
C LEU A 268 14.15 -5.05 16.85
N ASP A 269 14.67 -6.24 17.12
CA ASP A 269 16.10 -6.47 17.19
C ASP A 269 16.72 -6.29 15.80
N PRO A 270 17.84 -5.55 15.68
CA PRO A 270 18.53 -5.41 14.42
C PRO A 270 19.18 -6.75 14.02
N PRO A 271 19.21 -7.12 12.74
CA PRO A 271 19.81 -8.37 12.30
C PRO A 271 21.30 -8.41 12.61
N ILE A 272 21.80 -9.58 13.03
CA ILE A 272 23.21 -9.76 13.41
C ILE A 272 24.16 -9.34 12.28
N LEU A 273 23.81 -9.62 11.02
CA LEU A 273 24.62 -9.21 9.87
C LEU A 273 24.76 -7.69 9.75
N LEU A 274 23.70 -6.93 10.03
CA LEU A 274 23.74 -5.46 10.03
C LEU A 274 24.52 -4.92 11.24
N GLN A 275 24.45 -5.61 12.37
CA GLN A 275 25.26 -5.29 13.56
C GLN A 275 26.76 -5.50 13.31
N LEU A 276 27.13 -6.56 12.60
CA LEU A 276 28.50 -6.85 12.18
C LEU A 276 29.03 -5.78 11.21
N GLU A 277 28.24 -5.39 10.22
CA GLU A 277 28.56 -4.30 9.29
C GLU A 277 28.85 -2.99 10.05
N ARG A 278 28.03 -2.67 11.05
CA ARG A 278 28.18 -1.49 11.92
C ARG A 278 29.30 -1.60 12.95
N GLY A 279 29.95 -2.76 13.07
CA GLY A 279 31.04 -3.00 14.01
C GLY A 279 30.61 -3.03 15.48
N LYS A 280 29.33 -3.31 15.76
CA LYS A 280 28.82 -3.46 17.14
C LYS A 280 27.76 -4.55 17.19
N VAL A 281 28.12 -5.71 17.76
CA VAL A 281 27.21 -6.82 18.00
C VAL A 281 26.67 -6.76 19.43
N GLY A 282 25.35 -6.86 19.58
CA GLY A 282 24.66 -6.90 20.87
C GLY A 282 25.15 -8.07 21.71
N GLY A 283 25.39 -7.81 23.00
CA GLY A 283 25.95 -8.80 23.92
C GLY A 283 27.46 -8.98 23.84
N LEU A 284 28.16 -8.38 22.87
CA LEU A 284 29.62 -8.37 22.79
C LEU A 284 30.20 -6.99 23.12
N SER A 285 31.36 -6.98 23.76
CA SER A 285 32.21 -5.79 23.85
C SER A 285 32.74 -5.37 22.47
N ARG A 286 33.31 -4.16 22.39
CA ARG A 286 33.91 -3.66 21.15
C ARG A 286 35.11 -4.50 20.74
N GLU A 287 35.91 -4.93 21.71
CA GLU A 287 37.07 -5.78 21.53
C GLU A 287 36.68 -7.18 21.04
N GLU A 288 35.61 -7.76 21.58
CA GLU A 288 35.08 -9.06 21.12
C GLU A 288 34.48 -8.96 19.71
N THR A 289 33.78 -7.86 19.41
CA THR A 289 33.24 -7.61 18.06
C THR A 289 34.38 -7.48 17.04
N GLN A 290 35.46 -6.77 17.38
CA GLN A 290 36.61 -6.61 16.49
C GLN A 290 37.32 -7.95 16.24
N LYS A 291 37.53 -8.76 17.28
CA LYS A 291 38.09 -10.11 17.15
C LYS A 291 37.20 -11.01 16.28
N LEU A 292 35.89 -10.90 16.41
CA LEU A 292 34.94 -11.64 15.57
C LEU A 292 35.07 -11.22 14.10
N LYS A 293 35.09 -9.91 13.82
CA LYS A 293 35.28 -9.38 12.45
C LYS A 293 36.57 -9.88 11.80
N GLU A 294 37.69 -9.79 12.52
CA GLU A 294 38.99 -10.29 12.03
C GLU A 294 38.95 -11.79 11.72
N LYS A 295 38.23 -12.58 12.54
CA LYS A 295 38.09 -14.03 12.34
C LYS A 295 37.21 -14.39 11.13
N VAL A 296 36.19 -13.60 10.83
CA VAL A 296 35.26 -13.84 9.71
C VAL A 296 35.61 -13.10 8.42
N GLY A 297 36.68 -12.29 8.42
CA GLY A 297 37.22 -11.63 7.23
C GLY A 297 36.61 -10.27 6.89
N PHE A 298 36.17 -9.51 7.90
CA PHE A 298 35.64 -8.14 7.79
C PHE A 298 36.59 -7.07 8.34
#